data_AF-A0A539E1I6-F1
#
_entry.id   AF-A0A539E1I6-F1
#
_cell.length_a   1.000
_cell.length_b   1.000
_cell.length_c   1.000
_cell.angle_alpha   90.00
_cell.angle_beta   90.00
_cell.angle_gamma   90.00
#
_symmetry.space_group_name_H-M   'P 1'
#
loop_
_entity.id
_entity.type
_entity.pdbx_description
1 polymer ?
#
loop_
_entity_poly.entity_id
_entity_poly.type
_entity_poly.pdbx_seq_one_letter_code
_entity_poly.pdbx_strand_id
1 'polypeptide(L)'
;MYAAAADWVGQCRTGAQTATTVAASLDIDLDGEAEYILRNNRIWCAFERYGGRCVLAVAFDPVAQDGQVLIGAPLTNPSAPGEEEYSGTAANRCSAFKEMNGGGYVDAPYNVAVAPGSLTFTSPDGLVVKTMTAGAGSYSLQAHYTENVPGPLYFRIGLSPNPRDLAFHGQAHLSSSLSPTRYLLVNSSGGGVAIDRPGLDFNATPSDAGYNRRTLALTEEVELSSTSADFTVTLHLLPGATSVSGTPGRDPVTGPEIAPSPLVLAAAGAMPAPGPLHLVITQHRLVGSITIDIITPGGQRIRTMALGEIAVGTEAIRIDPVDGGGRQLPAGTYFLRARGSFGASAVLRWVVL
;
A
#
# COMPACT_ATOMS: atom_id res chain seq x y z
N MET A 1 -18.78 -1.83 4.67
CA MET A 1 -17.53 -2.08 3.88
C MET A 1 -16.44 -2.96 4.53
N TYR A 2 -15.82 -2.59 5.66
CA TYR A 2 -14.64 -3.32 6.21
C TYR A 2 -14.89 -4.77 6.64
N ALA A 3 -16.08 -5.05 7.17
CA ALA A 3 -16.48 -6.41 7.50
C ALA A 3 -16.45 -7.32 6.26
N ALA A 4 -16.97 -6.85 5.12
CA ALA A 4 -16.94 -7.58 3.86
C ALA A 4 -15.50 -7.83 3.35
N ALA A 5 -14.60 -6.85 3.49
CA ALA A 5 -13.19 -7.03 3.18
C ALA A 5 -12.52 -8.06 4.10
N ALA A 6 -12.81 -8.02 5.41
CA ALA A 6 -12.28 -8.99 6.38
C ALA A 6 -12.78 -10.42 6.12
N ASP A 7 -14.06 -10.57 5.75
CA ASP A 7 -14.62 -11.86 5.34
C ASP A 7 -13.93 -12.41 4.10
N TRP A 8 -13.66 -11.55 3.10
CA TRP A 8 -12.88 -11.91 1.93
C TRP A 8 -11.45 -12.35 2.30
N VAL A 9 -10.76 -11.66 3.20
CA VAL A 9 -9.45 -12.09 3.73
C VAL A 9 -9.54 -13.48 4.36
N GLY A 10 -10.61 -13.74 5.14
CA GLY A 10 -10.89 -15.05 5.71
C GLY A 10 -11.04 -16.14 4.63
N GLN A 11 -11.71 -15.83 3.53
CA GLN A 11 -11.86 -16.74 2.38
C GLN A 11 -10.54 -16.97 1.64
N CYS A 12 -9.68 -15.96 1.50
CA CYS A 12 -8.33 -16.12 0.95
C CYS A 12 -7.49 -17.07 1.81
N ARG A 13 -7.53 -16.91 3.14
CA ARG A 13 -6.81 -17.75 4.11
C ARG A 13 -7.19 -19.22 4.03
N THR A 14 -8.48 -19.52 3.83
CA THR A 14 -8.99 -20.89 3.74
C THR A 14 -8.93 -21.47 2.33
N GLY A 15 -8.53 -20.68 1.33
CA GLY A 15 -8.55 -21.07 -0.08
C GLY A 15 -9.96 -21.11 -0.71
N ALA A 16 -10.99 -20.63 0.01
CA ALA A 16 -12.35 -20.52 -0.50
C ALA A 16 -12.47 -19.44 -1.59
N GLN A 17 -11.71 -18.35 -1.47
CA GLN A 17 -11.59 -17.37 -2.54
C GLN A 17 -10.62 -17.87 -3.61
N THR A 18 -11.10 -17.96 -4.85
CA THR A 18 -10.30 -18.48 -5.98
C THR A 18 -9.64 -17.35 -6.77
N ALA A 19 -8.71 -17.73 -7.66
CA ALA A 19 -8.01 -16.79 -8.53
C ALA A 19 -8.93 -16.10 -9.55
N THR A 20 -10.09 -16.67 -9.88
CA THR A 20 -11.03 -16.05 -10.82
C THR A 20 -11.51 -14.70 -10.29
N THR A 21 -11.39 -13.65 -11.11
CA THR A 21 -11.93 -12.34 -10.80
C THR A 21 -13.44 -12.36 -10.91
N VAL A 22 -14.11 -11.93 -9.85
CA VAL A 22 -15.56 -11.82 -9.76
C VAL A 22 -15.92 -10.35 -9.58
N ALA A 23 -16.95 -9.91 -10.30
CA ALA A 23 -17.60 -8.62 -10.10
C ALA A 23 -18.99 -8.85 -9.50
N ALA A 24 -19.41 -8.00 -8.56
CA ALA A 24 -20.72 -8.08 -7.92
C ALA A 24 -21.24 -6.68 -7.54
N SER A 25 -22.55 -6.57 -7.33
CA SER A 25 -23.19 -5.41 -6.72
C SER A 25 -23.83 -5.89 -5.41
N LEU A 26 -23.44 -5.28 -4.29
CA LEU A 26 -23.76 -5.71 -2.94
C LEU A 26 -23.90 -4.48 -2.04
N ASP A 27 -24.93 -4.45 -1.20
CA ASP A 27 -25.06 -3.51 -0.09
C ASP A 27 -24.21 -4.03 1.09
N ILE A 28 -22.98 -3.54 1.22
CA ILE A 28 -21.96 -4.01 2.17
C ILE A 28 -21.72 -3.05 3.34
N ASP A 29 -22.27 -1.84 3.31
CA ASP A 29 -22.34 -0.94 4.48
C ASP A 29 -23.75 -0.72 5.04
N LEU A 30 -24.78 -1.32 4.42
CA LEU A 30 -26.15 -1.47 4.94
C LEU A 30 -26.96 -0.17 4.94
N ASP A 31 -26.68 0.72 3.99
CA ASP A 31 -27.43 1.97 3.83
C ASP A 31 -28.56 1.89 2.79
N GLY A 32 -28.65 0.77 2.06
CA GLY A 32 -29.66 0.48 1.05
C GLY A 32 -29.30 0.93 -0.37
N GLU A 33 -28.14 1.56 -0.56
CA GLU A 33 -27.48 1.65 -1.85
C GLU A 33 -26.61 0.42 -2.10
N ALA A 34 -25.98 0.34 -3.27
CA ALA A 34 -25.20 -0.84 -3.64
C ALA A 34 -23.78 -0.43 -4.03
N GLU A 35 -22.82 -1.11 -3.41
CA GLU A 35 -21.41 -0.98 -3.72
C GLU A 35 -21.04 -2.05 -4.74
N TYR A 36 -20.09 -1.68 -5.61
CA TYR A 36 -19.66 -2.55 -6.69
C TYR A 36 -18.32 -3.14 -6.34
N ILE A 37 -18.24 -4.46 -6.28
CA ILE A 37 -17.07 -5.19 -5.80
C ILE A 37 -16.38 -5.86 -6.96
N LEU A 38 -15.07 -5.67 -7.08
CA LEU A 38 -14.20 -6.44 -7.95
C LEU A 38 -13.16 -7.17 -7.08
N ARG A 39 -13.14 -8.50 -7.14
CA ARG A 39 -12.24 -9.29 -6.28
C ARG A 39 -11.75 -10.58 -6.91
N ASN A 40 -10.55 -11.00 -6.51
CA ASN A 40 -9.97 -12.33 -6.76
C ASN A 40 -9.31 -12.81 -5.45
N ASN A 41 -8.43 -13.82 -5.47
CA ASN A 41 -7.72 -14.28 -4.26
C ASN A 41 -6.53 -13.42 -3.83
N ARG A 42 -6.28 -12.28 -4.50
CA ARG A 42 -5.19 -11.34 -4.23
C ARG A 42 -5.68 -9.96 -3.84
N ILE A 43 -6.72 -9.45 -4.50
CA ILE A 43 -7.26 -8.12 -4.27
C ILE A 43 -8.77 -8.13 -4.07
N TRP A 44 -9.24 -7.15 -3.33
CA TRP A 44 -10.64 -6.80 -3.14
C TRP A 44 -10.76 -5.29 -3.26
N CYS A 45 -11.61 -4.82 -4.16
CA CYS A 45 -11.82 -3.41 -4.44
C CYS A 45 -13.32 -3.12 -4.36
N ALA A 46 -13.70 -2.14 -3.55
CA ALA A 46 -15.05 -1.59 -3.51
C ALA A 46 -15.11 -0.26 -4.25
N PHE A 47 -16.20 -0.08 -4.99
CA PHE A 47 -16.46 1.09 -5.79
C PHE A 47 -17.84 1.65 -5.51
N GLU A 48 -17.94 2.99 -5.58
CA GLU A 48 -19.19 3.72 -5.53
C GLU A 48 -19.75 4.00 -6.91
N ARG A 49 -21.08 4.07 -7.02
CA ARG A 49 -21.72 4.63 -8.23
C ARG A 49 -21.42 6.12 -8.38
N TYR A 50 -21.29 6.84 -7.26
CA TYR A 50 -20.97 8.26 -7.27
C TYR A 50 -19.51 8.44 -7.64
N GLY A 51 -19.30 9.10 -8.79
CA GLY A 51 -18.02 9.29 -9.44
C GLY A 51 -17.37 8.03 -10.01
N GLY A 52 -17.98 6.84 -9.88
CA GLY A 52 -17.34 5.58 -10.28
C GLY A 52 -15.98 5.37 -9.58
N ARG A 53 -15.90 5.70 -8.29
CA ARG A 53 -14.64 5.80 -7.54
C ARG A 53 -14.34 4.52 -6.79
N CYS A 54 -13.06 4.14 -6.67
CA CYS A 54 -12.65 3.05 -5.79
C CYS A 54 -12.35 3.58 -4.38
N VAL A 55 -13.30 3.39 -3.47
CA VAL A 55 -13.28 3.95 -2.11
C VAL A 55 -12.48 3.11 -1.11
N LEU A 56 -12.32 1.80 -1.39
CA LEU A 56 -11.48 0.91 -0.60
C LEU A 56 -10.83 -0.14 -1.49
N ALA A 57 -9.52 -0.33 -1.34
CA ALA A 57 -8.82 -1.46 -1.94
C ALA A 57 -7.91 -2.16 -0.92
N VAL A 58 -8.05 -3.47 -0.85
CA VAL A 58 -7.33 -4.36 0.06
C VAL A 58 -6.60 -5.42 -0.74
N ALA A 59 -5.35 -5.69 -0.37
CA ALA A 59 -4.57 -6.78 -0.94
C ALA A 59 -4.27 -7.84 0.14
N PHE A 60 -4.43 -9.11 -0.20
CA PHE A 60 -4.10 -10.22 0.69
C PHE A 60 -2.59 -10.44 0.71
N ASP A 61 -1.97 -10.38 1.88
CA ASP A 61 -0.59 -10.74 2.09
C ASP A 61 -0.50 -12.23 2.50
N PRO A 62 -0.01 -13.12 1.64
CA PRO A 62 0.12 -14.54 1.98
C PRO A 62 1.20 -14.80 3.05
N VAL A 63 2.14 -13.88 3.27
CA VAL A 63 3.17 -14.02 4.31
C VAL A 63 2.56 -13.67 5.67
N ALA A 64 1.83 -12.55 5.75
CA ALA A 64 1.15 -12.13 6.99
C ALA A 64 -0.15 -12.89 7.26
N GLN A 65 -0.71 -13.59 6.25
CA GLN A 65 -2.02 -14.24 6.29
C GLN A 65 -3.15 -13.25 6.64
N ASP A 66 -3.04 -12.02 6.13
CA ASP A 66 -3.94 -10.92 6.44
C ASP A 66 -4.15 -9.97 5.24
N GLY A 67 -5.18 -9.12 5.32
CA GLY A 67 -5.46 -8.08 4.32
C GLY A 67 -4.79 -6.77 4.66
N GLN A 68 -4.14 -6.16 3.67
CA GLN A 68 -3.55 -4.84 3.78
C GLN A 68 -4.36 -3.81 2.99
N VAL A 69 -4.84 -2.78 3.69
CA VAL A 69 -5.51 -1.62 3.07
C VAL A 69 -4.48 -0.74 2.39
N LEU A 70 -4.75 -0.38 1.13
CA LEU A 70 -3.84 0.36 0.26
C LEU A 70 -4.48 1.58 -0.41
N ILE A 71 -5.80 1.55 -0.62
CA ILE A 71 -6.64 2.68 -1.04
C ILE A 71 -7.74 2.85 0.00
N GLY A 72 -8.04 4.09 0.37
CA GLY A 72 -9.07 4.42 1.37
C GLY A 72 -8.51 4.52 2.78
N ALA A 73 -8.91 5.57 3.50
CA ALA A 73 -8.54 5.82 4.90
C ALA A 73 -9.78 6.21 5.71
N PRO A 74 -10.67 5.28 6.05
CA PRO A 74 -11.97 5.58 6.70
C PRO A 74 -11.85 6.18 8.10
N LEU A 75 -10.68 6.04 8.74
CA LEU A 75 -10.37 6.66 10.03
C LEU A 75 -10.21 8.19 9.90
N THR A 76 -10.21 8.69 8.67
CA THR A 76 -9.94 10.07 8.34
C THR A 76 -11.26 10.71 7.90
N ASN A 77 -11.59 11.82 8.57
CA ASN A 77 -12.82 12.59 8.37
C ASN A 77 -14.13 11.96 8.94
N PRO A 78 -14.19 11.66 10.27
CA PRO A 78 -15.44 11.23 10.93
C PRO A 78 -16.51 12.33 11.03
N SER A 79 -16.16 13.58 10.70
CA SER A 79 -17.05 14.75 10.79
C SER A 79 -17.95 14.97 9.57
N ALA A 80 -17.71 14.26 8.46
CA ALA A 80 -18.50 14.38 7.25
C ALA A 80 -19.45 13.15 7.16
N PRO A 81 -20.76 13.34 7.40
CA PRO A 81 -21.72 12.24 7.55
C PRO A 81 -22.08 11.54 6.23
N GLY A 82 -21.84 12.17 5.08
CA GLY A 82 -22.05 11.57 3.77
C GLY A 82 -20.77 11.04 3.14
N GLU A 83 -20.90 10.51 1.93
CA GLU A 83 -19.84 9.84 1.15
C GLU A 83 -19.25 10.74 0.04
N GLU A 84 -19.66 12.01 0.03
CA GLU A 84 -19.23 12.97 -0.96
C GLU A 84 -17.74 13.28 -0.80
N GLU A 85 -17.06 13.51 -1.91
CA GLU A 85 -15.64 13.89 -1.89
C GLU A 85 -15.38 15.34 -2.30
N TYR A 86 -16.39 16.00 -2.89
CA TYR A 86 -16.37 17.40 -3.31
C TYR A 86 -15.19 17.75 -4.25
N SER A 87 -15.25 18.97 -4.80
CA SER A 87 -14.19 19.55 -5.63
C SER A 87 -13.75 20.93 -5.12
N GLY A 88 -12.61 21.42 -5.59
CA GLY A 88 -12.08 22.73 -5.21
C GLY A 88 -11.63 22.77 -3.75
N THR A 89 -11.84 23.91 -3.08
CA THR A 89 -11.36 24.12 -1.70
C THR A 89 -12.05 23.23 -0.65
N ALA A 90 -13.19 22.62 -1.00
CA ALA A 90 -13.90 21.65 -0.17
C ALA A 90 -13.46 20.20 -0.40
N ALA A 91 -12.57 19.93 -1.37
CA ALA A 91 -12.07 18.60 -1.72
C ALA A 91 -11.10 18.05 -0.64
N ASN A 92 -11.66 17.71 0.52
CA ASN A 92 -10.91 17.19 1.66
C ASN A 92 -10.88 15.66 1.72
N ARG A 93 -11.33 14.98 0.65
CA ARG A 93 -11.29 13.52 0.50
C ARG A 93 -10.79 13.16 -0.90
N CYS A 94 -10.10 12.04 -0.99
CA CYS A 94 -9.66 11.50 -2.27
C CYS A 94 -9.62 9.97 -2.21
N SER A 95 -10.57 9.32 -2.89
CA SER A 95 -10.48 7.91 -3.26
C SER A 95 -9.65 7.73 -4.54
N ALA A 96 -9.60 6.51 -5.06
CA ALA A 96 -9.00 6.25 -6.37
C ALA A 96 -10.00 6.48 -7.51
N PHE A 97 -9.49 6.99 -8.64
CA PHE A 97 -10.26 7.29 -9.86
C PHE A 97 -11.29 8.41 -9.66
N LYS A 98 -10.91 9.47 -8.94
CA LYS A 98 -11.71 10.68 -8.73
C LYS A 98 -11.50 11.67 -9.88
N GLU A 99 -12.43 11.81 -10.82
CA GLU A 99 -12.33 12.76 -11.94
C GLU A 99 -12.53 14.21 -11.49
N MET A 100 -11.59 15.10 -11.82
CA MET A 100 -11.50 16.47 -11.31
C MET A 100 -11.97 17.56 -12.28
N ASN A 101 -12.40 17.23 -13.50
CA ASN A 101 -12.76 18.18 -14.58
C ASN A 101 -13.84 19.20 -14.18
N GLY A 102 -13.42 20.31 -13.56
CA GLY A 102 -14.32 21.31 -12.97
C GLY A 102 -15.19 20.76 -11.82
N GLY A 103 -14.88 19.57 -11.30
CA GLY A 103 -15.65 18.90 -10.25
C GLY A 103 -16.94 18.19 -10.71
N GLY A 104 -17.34 18.34 -11.98
CA GLY A 104 -18.65 17.87 -12.46
C GLY A 104 -18.87 16.36 -12.39
N TYR A 105 -17.78 15.58 -12.31
CA TYR A 105 -17.83 14.12 -12.28
C TYR A 105 -17.53 13.51 -10.90
N VAL A 106 -17.06 14.29 -9.92
CA VAL A 106 -16.55 13.77 -8.63
C VAL A 106 -17.61 12.97 -7.86
N ASP A 107 -18.82 13.51 -7.77
CA ASP A 107 -19.94 12.94 -7.03
C ASP A 107 -21.14 12.66 -7.96
N ALA A 108 -20.92 12.67 -9.28
CA ALA A 108 -21.99 12.42 -10.25
C ALA A 108 -22.44 10.94 -10.19
N PRO A 109 -23.73 10.62 -10.32
CA PRO A 109 -24.20 9.24 -10.24
C PRO A 109 -23.96 8.49 -11.57
N TYR A 110 -22.90 7.71 -11.66
CA TYR A 110 -22.60 6.92 -12.86
C TYR A 110 -23.59 5.74 -13.00
N ASN A 111 -23.93 5.39 -14.23
CA ASN A 111 -24.57 4.11 -14.51
C ASN A 111 -23.52 3.01 -14.47
N VAL A 112 -23.82 1.90 -13.78
CA VAL A 112 -22.86 0.80 -13.58
C VAL A 112 -23.34 -0.48 -14.26
N ALA A 113 -22.51 -1.05 -15.12
CA ALA A 113 -22.70 -2.36 -15.71
C ALA A 113 -21.76 -3.38 -15.06
N VAL A 114 -22.33 -4.44 -14.49
CA VAL A 114 -21.60 -5.55 -13.88
C VAL A 114 -21.52 -6.70 -14.87
N ALA A 115 -20.31 -7.14 -15.20
CA ALA A 115 -20.05 -8.30 -16.05
C ALA A 115 -19.04 -9.24 -15.37
N PRO A 116 -18.93 -10.52 -15.77
CA PRO A 116 -17.94 -11.42 -15.20
C PRO A 116 -16.52 -10.84 -15.26
N GLY A 117 -15.93 -10.55 -14.10
CA GLY A 117 -14.58 -10.02 -13.97
C GLY A 117 -14.41 -8.54 -14.36
N SER A 118 -15.50 -7.79 -14.57
CA SER A 118 -15.45 -6.39 -15.01
C SER A 118 -16.57 -5.53 -14.43
N LEU A 119 -16.25 -4.27 -14.13
CA LEU A 119 -17.23 -3.23 -13.81
C LEU A 119 -17.06 -2.08 -14.79
N THR A 120 -18.12 -1.65 -15.46
CA THR A 120 -18.08 -0.48 -16.35
C THR A 120 -18.95 0.62 -15.79
N PHE A 121 -18.36 1.81 -15.57
CA PHE A 121 -19.05 3.00 -15.10
C PHE A 121 -19.15 3.99 -16.25
N THR A 122 -20.35 4.52 -16.49
CA THR A 122 -20.63 5.54 -17.50
C THR A 122 -21.20 6.79 -16.83
N SER A 123 -20.58 7.95 -17.07
CA SER A 123 -21.02 9.23 -16.53
C SER A 123 -22.45 9.56 -16.99
N PRO A 124 -23.19 10.42 -16.27
CA PRO A 124 -24.57 10.76 -16.65
C PRO A 124 -24.73 11.32 -18.08
N ASP A 125 -23.70 11.99 -18.60
CA ASP A 125 -23.64 12.56 -19.95
C ASP A 125 -23.01 11.59 -20.98
N GLY A 126 -22.54 10.42 -20.55
CA GLY A 126 -21.86 9.43 -21.39
C GLY A 126 -20.47 9.82 -21.86
N LEU A 127 -19.92 10.96 -21.41
CA LEU A 127 -18.62 11.46 -21.87
C LEU A 127 -17.42 10.81 -21.19
N VAL A 128 -17.61 10.16 -20.04
CA VAL A 128 -16.56 9.40 -19.35
C VAL A 128 -17.07 7.98 -19.14
N VAL A 129 -16.40 7.02 -19.78
CA VAL A 129 -16.62 5.60 -19.53
C VAL A 129 -15.32 5.01 -18.99
N LYS A 130 -15.40 4.39 -17.82
CA LYS A 130 -14.28 3.67 -17.21
C LYS A 130 -14.64 2.21 -16.99
N THR A 131 -13.79 1.31 -17.45
CA THR A 131 -13.93 -0.14 -17.29
C THR A 131 -12.84 -0.66 -16.37
N MET A 132 -13.25 -1.17 -15.22
CA MET A 132 -12.40 -1.74 -14.18
C MET A 132 -12.28 -3.24 -14.36
N THR A 133 -11.04 -3.74 -14.46
CA THR A 133 -10.76 -5.18 -14.57
C THR A 133 -9.58 -5.57 -13.69
N ALA A 134 -9.51 -6.85 -13.34
CA ALA A 134 -8.36 -7.43 -12.66
C ALA A 134 -8.06 -8.80 -13.25
N GLY A 135 -6.78 -9.07 -13.50
CA GLY A 135 -6.33 -10.39 -13.95
C GLY A 135 -6.63 -11.47 -12.91
N ALA A 136 -6.86 -12.70 -13.35
CA ALA A 136 -7.07 -13.81 -12.44
C ALA A 136 -5.82 -14.00 -11.55
N GLY A 137 -6.02 -13.96 -10.23
CA GLY A 137 -4.94 -14.08 -9.24
C GLY A 137 -3.88 -12.98 -9.29
N SER A 138 -4.19 -11.82 -9.89
CA SER A 138 -3.30 -10.67 -9.99
C SER A 138 -3.55 -9.66 -8.88
N TYR A 139 -2.49 -8.94 -8.50
CA TYR A 139 -2.54 -7.77 -7.62
C TYR A 139 -2.85 -6.45 -8.35
N SER A 140 -3.16 -6.53 -9.64
CA SER A 140 -3.36 -5.37 -10.49
C SER A 140 -4.84 -5.08 -10.70
N LEU A 141 -5.24 -3.85 -10.40
CA LEU A 141 -6.50 -3.25 -10.82
C LEU A 141 -6.24 -2.33 -12.00
N GLN A 142 -6.86 -2.62 -13.14
CA GLN A 142 -6.76 -1.83 -14.36
C GLN A 142 -8.03 -1.00 -14.54
N ALA A 143 -7.86 0.28 -14.83
CA ALA A 143 -8.93 1.15 -15.31
C ALA A 143 -8.63 1.55 -16.76
N HIS A 144 -9.47 1.10 -17.68
CA HIS A 144 -9.48 1.52 -19.07
C HIS A 144 -10.52 2.62 -19.25
N TYR A 145 -10.10 3.75 -19.81
CA TYR A 145 -10.94 4.92 -20.02
C TYR A 145 -11.20 5.10 -21.51
N THR A 146 -12.46 5.37 -21.85
CA THR A 146 -12.83 6.01 -23.11
C THR A 146 -13.60 7.29 -22.77
N GLU A 147 -13.13 8.43 -23.27
CA GLU A 147 -13.68 9.75 -22.92
C GLU A 147 -13.82 10.68 -24.12
N ASN A 148 -14.72 11.65 -24.02
CA ASN A 148 -14.92 12.72 -25.00
C ASN A 148 -15.20 14.06 -24.31
N VAL A 149 -14.54 14.32 -23.17
CA VAL A 149 -14.67 15.58 -22.45
C VAL A 149 -13.88 16.69 -23.16
N PRO A 150 -14.30 17.96 -23.07
CA PRO A 150 -13.50 19.07 -23.62
C PRO A 150 -12.18 19.25 -22.86
N GLY A 151 -11.06 19.05 -23.55
CA GLY A 151 -9.71 19.18 -22.97
C GLY A 151 -9.26 17.92 -22.22
N PRO A 152 -8.15 17.99 -21.46
CA PRO A 152 -7.64 16.80 -20.78
C PRO A 152 -8.59 16.31 -19.68
N LEU A 153 -8.76 15.00 -19.56
CA LEU A 153 -9.39 14.38 -18.39
C LEU A 153 -8.37 14.33 -17.25
N TYR A 154 -8.62 15.07 -16.17
CA TYR A 154 -7.84 15.04 -14.93
C TYR A 154 -8.52 14.11 -13.93
N PHE A 155 -7.75 13.25 -13.28
CA PHE A 155 -8.26 12.39 -12.21
C PHE A 155 -7.22 12.15 -11.13
N ARG A 156 -7.70 11.88 -9.91
CA ARG A 156 -6.86 11.62 -8.75
C ARG A 156 -6.95 10.18 -8.30
N ILE A 157 -5.83 9.73 -7.74
CA ILE A 157 -5.70 8.45 -7.05
C ILE A 157 -5.22 8.75 -5.63
N GLY A 158 -6.11 8.58 -4.65
CA GLY A 158 -5.78 8.69 -3.23
C GLY A 158 -5.14 7.40 -2.70
N LEU A 159 -3.89 7.51 -2.26
CA LEU A 159 -3.09 6.39 -1.77
C LEU A 159 -2.96 6.42 -0.25
N SER A 160 -3.31 5.31 0.39
CA SER A 160 -3.24 5.16 1.86
C SER A 160 -2.59 3.83 2.24
N PRO A 161 -1.33 3.56 1.83
CA PRO A 161 -0.68 2.30 2.15
C PRO A 161 -0.48 2.17 3.66
N ASN A 162 -1.17 1.19 4.26
CA ASN A 162 -1.17 0.92 5.69
C ASN A 162 -1.68 2.10 6.53
N PRO A 163 -3.00 2.41 6.47
CA PRO A 163 -3.56 3.56 7.16
C PRO A 163 -3.43 3.48 8.68
N ARG A 164 -3.28 2.25 9.23
CA ARG A 164 -2.97 2.04 10.65
C ARG A 164 -1.60 2.64 11.00
N ASP A 165 -0.54 2.31 10.26
CA ASP A 165 0.78 2.90 10.50
C ASP A 165 0.77 4.42 10.29
N LEU A 166 0.12 4.88 9.23
CA LEU A 166 -0.01 6.30 8.94
C LEU A 166 -0.68 7.06 10.10
N ALA A 167 -1.68 6.47 10.76
CA ALA A 167 -2.38 7.11 11.88
C ALA A 167 -1.45 7.42 13.07
N PHE A 168 -0.40 6.62 13.29
CA PHE A 168 0.53 6.80 14.40
C PHE A 168 1.84 7.48 14.00
N HIS A 169 2.26 7.37 12.73
CA HIS A 169 3.57 7.83 12.26
C HIS A 169 3.49 8.89 11.16
N GLY A 170 2.28 9.25 10.71
CA GLY A 170 2.07 10.17 9.60
C GLY A 170 2.83 9.72 8.36
N GLN A 171 3.60 10.63 7.76
CA GLN A 171 4.40 10.34 6.56
C GLN A 171 5.81 9.81 6.86
N ALA A 172 6.18 9.58 8.14
CA ALA A 172 7.56 9.26 8.52
C ALA A 172 8.09 7.95 7.90
N HIS A 173 7.20 7.02 7.57
CA HIS A 173 7.51 5.75 6.94
C HIS A 173 7.23 5.72 5.43
N LEU A 174 6.77 6.82 4.86
CA LEU A 174 6.46 6.89 3.44
C LEU A 174 7.70 7.21 2.62
N SER A 175 7.85 6.49 1.51
CA SER A 175 8.84 6.78 0.48
C SER A 175 8.18 6.64 -0.88
N SER A 176 8.48 7.57 -1.78
CA SER A 176 7.95 7.54 -3.14
C SER A 176 9.06 7.54 -4.19
N SER A 177 8.73 7.05 -5.37
CA SER A 177 9.56 7.18 -6.56
C SER A 177 8.69 7.52 -7.76
N LEU A 178 9.23 8.36 -8.65
CA LEU A 178 8.58 8.80 -9.87
C LEU A 178 9.50 8.53 -11.04
N SER A 179 8.98 7.87 -12.06
CA SER A 179 9.57 7.70 -13.38
C SER A 179 8.58 8.18 -14.44
N PRO A 180 8.97 8.33 -15.72
CA PRO A 180 8.06 8.78 -16.78
C PRO A 180 6.79 7.95 -16.94
N THR A 181 6.83 6.66 -16.61
CA THR A 181 5.71 5.72 -16.82
C THR A 181 5.15 5.14 -15.53
N ARG A 182 5.72 5.48 -14.37
CA ARG A 182 5.31 4.89 -13.09
C ARG A 182 5.47 5.83 -11.91
N TYR A 183 4.49 5.83 -11.03
CA TYR A 183 4.59 6.35 -9.67
C TYR A 183 4.53 5.18 -8.68
N LEU A 184 5.32 5.21 -7.60
CA LEU A 184 5.28 4.21 -6.55
C LEU A 184 5.33 4.91 -5.20
N LEU A 185 4.44 4.53 -4.29
CA LEU A 185 4.43 4.93 -2.89
C LEU A 185 4.47 3.69 -2.01
N VAL A 186 5.40 3.64 -1.06
CA VAL A 186 5.58 2.52 -0.15
C VAL A 186 5.63 3.03 1.28
N ASN A 187 4.99 2.30 2.18
CA ASN A 187 5.14 2.44 3.62
C ASN A 187 6.17 1.41 4.11
N SER A 188 7.24 1.86 4.77
CA SER A 188 8.29 0.97 5.27
C SER A 188 7.85 0.06 6.43
N SER A 189 6.71 0.35 7.07
CA SER A 189 5.98 -0.57 7.96
C SER A 189 5.11 -1.59 7.22
N GLY A 190 5.27 -1.70 5.89
CA GLY A 190 4.57 -2.63 5.01
C GLY A 190 3.48 -1.94 4.20
N GLY A 191 3.35 -2.36 2.94
CA GLY A 191 2.32 -1.94 2.00
C GLY A 191 2.80 -0.90 1.01
N GLY A 192 2.38 -1.03 -0.24
CA GLY A 192 2.67 -0.04 -1.27
C GLY A 192 1.67 -0.07 -2.41
N VAL A 193 1.64 1.03 -3.17
CA VAL A 193 0.88 1.12 -4.41
C VAL A 193 1.78 1.64 -5.50
N ALA A 194 1.82 0.92 -6.61
CA ALA A 194 2.43 1.39 -7.84
C ALA A 194 1.33 1.76 -8.85
N ILE A 195 1.53 2.85 -9.58
CA ILE A 195 0.63 3.33 -10.63
C ILE A 195 1.42 3.29 -11.94
N ASP A 196 1.12 2.33 -12.81
CA ASP A 196 1.60 2.35 -14.18
C ASP A 196 0.73 3.32 -14.98
N ARG A 197 1.38 4.31 -15.58
CA ARG A 197 0.77 5.50 -16.20
C ARG A 197 1.36 5.83 -17.59
N PRO A 198 1.45 4.86 -18.51
CA PRO A 198 2.06 5.10 -19.82
C PRO A 198 1.26 6.16 -20.60
N GLY A 199 1.94 7.21 -21.06
CA GLY A 199 1.31 8.27 -21.84
C GLY A 199 0.41 9.22 -21.04
N LEU A 200 0.38 9.11 -19.71
CA LEU A 200 -0.35 10.05 -18.84
C LEU A 200 0.60 11.08 -18.25
N ASP A 201 0.15 12.32 -18.22
CA ASP A 201 0.85 13.41 -17.57
C ASP A 201 0.64 13.35 -16.06
N PHE A 202 1.69 13.65 -15.30
CA PHE A 202 1.66 13.68 -13.84
C PHE A 202 1.64 15.12 -13.36
N ASN A 203 0.62 15.51 -12.60
CA ASN A 203 0.58 16.83 -11.99
C ASN A 203 1.27 16.80 -10.62
N ALA A 204 2.44 17.43 -10.54
CA ALA A 204 3.23 17.51 -9.31
C ALA A 204 2.63 18.45 -8.26
N THR A 205 1.77 19.38 -8.67
CA THR A 205 1.14 20.38 -7.81
C THR A 205 -0.37 20.48 -8.07
N PRO A 206 -1.14 19.43 -7.73
CA PRO A 206 -2.60 19.47 -7.86
C PRO A 206 -3.17 20.59 -6.99
N SER A 207 -4.19 21.29 -7.48
CA SER A 207 -4.89 22.30 -6.68
C SER A 207 -5.55 21.66 -5.47
N ASP A 208 -5.57 22.36 -4.34
CA ASP A 208 -6.29 21.92 -3.13
C ASP A 208 -5.81 20.57 -2.55
N ALA A 209 -4.65 20.05 -2.99
CA ALA A 209 -4.08 18.80 -2.48
C ALA A 209 -3.17 19.00 -1.26
N GLY A 210 -2.98 20.23 -0.79
CA GLY A 210 -2.30 20.51 0.47
C GLY A 210 -0.79 20.22 0.42
N TYR A 211 -0.14 20.28 1.58
CA TYR A 211 1.30 20.04 1.67
C TYR A 211 1.66 18.59 1.30
N ASN A 212 2.65 18.41 0.43
CA ASN A 212 3.03 17.10 -0.11
C ASN A 212 1.86 16.29 -0.68
N ARG A 213 0.83 16.96 -1.23
CA ARG A 213 -0.36 16.31 -1.80
C ARG A 213 -1.14 15.47 -0.78
N ARG A 214 -1.24 15.97 0.45
CA ARG A 214 -1.93 15.33 1.58
C ARG A 214 -2.88 16.30 2.30
N THR A 215 -3.92 16.78 1.62
CA THR A 215 -4.98 17.59 2.27
C THR A 215 -5.74 16.77 3.30
N LEU A 216 -6.03 15.50 2.98
CA LEU A 216 -6.59 14.54 3.93
C LEU A 216 -5.45 13.84 4.69
N ALA A 217 -5.61 13.69 6.00
CA ALA A 217 -4.71 12.86 6.79
C ALA A 217 -4.61 11.46 6.16
N LEU A 218 -3.42 10.86 6.20
CA LEU A 218 -3.18 9.47 5.78
C LEU A 218 -3.40 9.16 4.28
N THR A 219 -3.63 10.17 3.44
CA THR A 219 -3.87 9.99 2.00
C THR A 219 -2.94 10.86 1.19
N GLU A 220 -2.15 10.25 0.31
CA GLU A 220 -1.39 10.98 -0.73
C GLU A 220 -2.16 10.99 -2.04
N GLU A 221 -2.40 12.17 -2.59
CA GLU A 221 -3.10 12.38 -3.85
C GLU A 221 -2.11 12.36 -5.03
N VAL A 222 -2.35 11.45 -5.97
CA VAL A 222 -1.66 11.43 -7.26
C VAL A 222 -2.63 11.86 -8.35
N GLU A 223 -2.43 13.06 -8.89
CA GLU A 223 -3.24 13.56 -10.01
C GLU A 223 -2.54 13.27 -11.34
N LEU A 224 -3.29 12.66 -12.25
CA LEU A 224 -2.87 12.34 -13.61
C LEU A 224 -3.83 13.01 -14.61
N SER A 225 -3.35 13.23 -15.82
CA SER A 225 -4.21 13.61 -16.94
C SER A 225 -3.86 12.92 -18.25
N SER A 226 -4.86 12.80 -19.10
CA SER A 226 -4.73 12.32 -20.48
C SER A 226 -5.28 13.36 -21.44
N THR A 227 -4.62 13.53 -22.58
CA THR A 227 -5.19 14.19 -23.78
C THR A 227 -5.70 13.19 -24.81
N SER A 228 -5.46 11.90 -24.58
CA SER A 228 -6.01 10.81 -25.40
C SER A 228 -7.41 10.47 -24.90
N ALA A 229 -8.34 10.37 -25.85
CA ALA A 229 -9.71 9.89 -25.64
C ALA A 229 -9.78 8.40 -25.22
N ASP A 230 -8.69 7.65 -25.38
CA ASP A 230 -8.57 6.24 -24.99
C ASP A 230 -7.24 6.05 -24.25
N PHE A 231 -7.29 5.62 -23.00
CA PHE A 231 -6.08 5.36 -22.21
C PHE A 231 -6.33 4.34 -21.11
N THR A 232 -5.24 3.90 -20.47
CA THR A 232 -5.30 2.93 -19.39
C THR A 232 -4.32 3.30 -18.28
N VAL A 233 -4.78 3.17 -17.05
CA VAL A 233 -3.97 3.27 -15.84
C VAL A 233 -4.10 1.97 -15.06
N THR A 234 -3.00 1.49 -14.47
CA THR A 234 -3.01 0.26 -13.68
C THR A 234 -2.45 0.51 -12.29
N LEU A 235 -3.24 0.19 -11.27
CA LEU A 235 -2.81 0.16 -9.88
C LEU A 235 -2.29 -1.25 -9.56
N HIS A 236 -1.06 -1.32 -9.04
CA HIS A 236 -0.48 -2.53 -8.47
C HIS A 236 -0.54 -2.41 -6.95
N LEU A 237 -1.35 -3.26 -6.33
CA LEU A 237 -1.51 -3.31 -4.88
C LEU A 237 -0.45 -4.23 -4.30
N LEU A 238 0.54 -3.67 -3.61
CA LEU A 238 1.76 -4.37 -3.17
C LEU A 238 1.69 -4.65 -1.66
N PRO A 239 1.04 -5.75 -1.21
CA PRO A 239 1.05 -6.08 0.20
C PRO A 239 2.49 -6.40 0.65
N GLY A 240 2.85 -5.96 1.86
CA GLY A 240 4.16 -6.25 2.45
C GLY A 240 5.35 -5.52 1.82
N ALA A 241 5.15 -4.65 0.81
CA ALA A 241 6.23 -3.84 0.26
C ALA A 241 6.78 -2.87 1.34
N THR A 242 8.11 -2.78 1.48
CA THR A 242 8.75 -1.94 2.51
C THR A 242 9.77 -0.93 1.96
N SER A 243 10.12 -1.01 0.69
CA SER A 243 11.07 -0.09 0.06
C SER A 243 10.75 0.20 -1.40
N VAL A 244 11.16 1.39 -1.84
CA VAL A 244 11.27 1.76 -3.25
C VAL A 244 12.59 1.20 -3.81
N SER A 245 12.62 -0.09 -4.18
CA SER A 245 13.78 -0.68 -4.87
C SER A 245 13.36 -1.60 -6.01
N GLY A 246 13.77 -1.24 -7.24
CA GLY A 246 13.58 -2.05 -8.44
C GLY A 246 12.25 -1.79 -9.15
N THR A 247 12.30 -1.71 -10.47
CA THR A 247 11.12 -1.77 -11.36
C THR A 247 10.37 -3.06 -11.03
N PRO A 248 9.11 -3.01 -10.56
CA PRO A 248 8.32 -4.22 -10.49
C PRO A 248 8.08 -4.68 -11.92
N GLY A 249 8.79 -5.72 -12.34
CA GLY A 249 8.50 -6.43 -13.58
C GLY A 249 7.02 -6.84 -13.60
N ARG A 250 6.44 -6.90 -14.81
CA ARG A 250 5.06 -7.34 -15.07
C ARG A 250 4.57 -8.35 -14.03
N ASP A 251 3.48 -8.01 -13.34
CA ASP A 251 2.85 -8.80 -12.27
C ASP A 251 3.84 -9.27 -11.18
N PRO A 252 3.91 -8.60 -10.01
CA PRO A 252 4.77 -9.05 -8.93
C PRO A 252 4.43 -10.46 -8.40
N VAL A 253 3.33 -11.09 -8.85
CA VAL A 253 2.90 -12.43 -8.39
C VAL A 253 2.44 -13.35 -9.53
N THR A 254 3.17 -13.38 -10.65
CA THR A 254 3.29 -14.62 -11.47
C THR A 254 4.74 -15.07 -11.70
N GLY A 255 5.73 -14.41 -11.08
CA GLY A 255 7.09 -14.92 -10.94
C GLY A 255 7.20 -16.00 -9.83
N PRO A 256 8.27 -16.83 -9.82
CA PRO A 256 8.44 -17.85 -8.78
C PRO A 256 8.37 -17.16 -7.43
N GLU A 257 7.71 -17.78 -6.45
CA GLU A 257 7.61 -17.30 -5.06
C GLU A 257 8.85 -16.46 -4.72
N ILE A 258 8.66 -15.16 -4.44
CA ILE A 258 9.75 -14.38 -3.84
C ILE A 258 10.00 -15.07 -2.52
N ALA A 259 11.00 -15.95 -2.52
CA ALA A 259 11.37 -16.72 -1.36
C ALA A 259 11.54 -15.69 -0.24
N PRO A 260 10.87 -15.88 0.92
CA PRO A 260 10.94 -14.94 2.02
C PRO A 260 12.40 -14.58 2.26
N SER A 261 12.65 -13.30 2.56
CA SER A 261 13.99 -12.82 2.88
C SER A 261 14.64 -13.83 3.82
N PRO A 262 15.82 -14.36 3.48
CA PRO A 262 16.36 -15.52 4.19
C PRO A 262 16.62 -15.25 5.67
N LEU A 263 16.62 -13.97 6.06
CA LEU A 263 16.81 -13.47 7.41
C LEU A 263 15.87 -12.27 7.66
N VAL A 264 15.22 -12.23 8.82
CA VAL A 264 14.34 -11.16 9.28
C VAL A 264 14.65 -10.84 10.74
N LEU A 265 14.55 -9.57 11.14
CA LEU A 265 14.73 -9.10 12.52
C LEU A 265 13.45 -8.45 13.05
N ALA A 266 13.10 -8.73 14.30
CA ALA A 266 12.03 -8.07 15.04
C ALA A 266 12.41 -7.84 16.51
N ALA A 267 11.72 -6.96 17.21
CA ALA A 267 11.84 -6.81 18.66
C ALA A 267 10.73 -7.61 19.37
N ALA A 268 11.07 -8.36 20.41
CA ALA A 268 10.11 -9.08 21.26
C ALA A 268 9.52 -8.21 22.40
N GLY A 269 9.65 -6.89 22.31
CA GLY A 269 9.26 -5.99 23.39
C GLY A 269 9.02 -4.56 22.92
N ALA A 270 8.67 -3.69 23.87
CA ALA A 270 8.38 -2.29 23.59
C ALA A 270 9.61 -1.57 23.01
N MET A 271 9.34 -0.68 22.06
CA MET A 271 10.30 0.26 21.49
C MET A 271 9.74 1.67 21.71
N PRO A 272 10.46 2.58 22.39
CA PRO A 272 11.83 2.45 22.91
C PRO A 272 11.97 1.47 24.09
N ALA A 273 13.15 0.85 24.23
CA ALA A 273 13.41 -0.15 25.28
C ALA A 273 14.14 0.49 26.47
N PRO A 274 13.60 0.41 27.72
CA PRO A 274 14.26 0.94 28.92
C PRO A 274 15.43 0.08 29.43
N GLY A 275 15.85 -0.92 28.65
CA GLY A 275 16.83 -1.92 29.04
C GLY A 275 17.29 -2.75 27.84
N PRO A 276 17.79 -3.98 28.06
CA PRO A 276 18.23 -4.86 26.99
C PRO A 276 17.15 -5.09 25.94
N LEU A 277 17.55 -5.08 24.66
CA LEU A 277 16.68 -5.46 23.56
C LEU A 277 16.58 -6.99 23.51
N HIS A 278 15.36 -7.51 23.48
CA HIS A 278 15.09 -8.89 23.11
C HIS A 278 14.86 -8.93 21.59
N LEU A 279 15.89 -9.28 20.83
CA LEU A 279 15.85 -9.36 19.37
C LEU A 279 15.39 -10.75 18.95
N VAL A 280 14.36 -10.80 18.11
CA VAL A 280 13.89 -11.99 17.40
C VAL A 280 14.55 -12.03 16.04
N ILE A 281 15.17 -13.16 15.72
CA ILE A 281 15.80 -13.44 14.43
C ILE A 281 15.03 -14.59 13.81
N THR A 282 14.44 -14.36 12.64
CA THR A 282 13.78 -15.42 11.87
C THR A 282 14.61 -15.74 10.64
N GLN A 283 15.04 -16.98 10.54
CA GLN A 283 15.80 -17.52 9.43
C GLN A 283 14.91 -18.47 8.63
N HIS A 284 14.57 -18.08 7.40
CA HIS A 284 13.68 -18.87 6.55
C HIS A 284 14.42 -19.98 5.76
N ARG A 285 15.74 -19.87 5.63
CA ARG A 285 16.62 -20.89 5.02
C ARG A 285 18.04 -20.76 5.56
N LEU A 286 18.90 -21.75 5.33
CA LEU A 286 20.27 -21.71 5.85
C LEU A 286 21.05 -20.49 5.31
N VAL A 287 21.55 -19.62 6.20
CA VAL A 287 22.39 -18.45 5.84
C VAL A 287 23.80 -18.53 6.41
N GLY A 288 24.24 -19.69 6.91
CA GLY A 288 25.56 -19.87 7.53
C GLY A 288 25.74 -19.02 8.79
N SER A 289 26.97 -18.58 9.06
CA SER A 289 27.27 -17.79 10.26
C SER A 289 26.63 -16.41 10.22
N ILE A 290 25.96 -16.02 11.29
CA ILE A 290 25.33 -14.71 11.46
C ILE A 290 26.19 -13.80 12.33
N THR A 291 26.34 -12.55 11.90
CA THR A 291 26.88 -11.45 12.70
C THR A 291 25.85 -10.34 12.84
N ILE A 292 25.83 -9.67 13.98
CA ILE A 292 25.02 -8.47 14.22
C ILE A 292 25.94 -7.29 14.46
N ASP A 293 25.80 -6.25 13.63
CA ASP A 293 26.43 -4.96 13.86
C ASP A 293 25.42 -4.01 14.53
N ILE A 294 25.87 -3.28 15.56
CA ILE A 294 25.16 -2.11 16.09
C ILE A 294 25.78 -0.88 15.44
N ILE A 295 24.93 -0.05 14.84
CA ILE A 295 25.32 1.06 13.96
C ILE A 295 24.62 2.33 14.42
N THR A 296 25.34 3.46 14.45
CA THR A 296 24.75 4.78 14.71
C THR A 296 23.97 5.28 13.49
N PRO A 297 23.14 6.34 13.61
CA PRO A 297 22.46 6.94 12.47
C PRO A 297 23.41 7.49 11.39
N GLY A 298 24.64 7.85 11.78
CA GLY A 298 25.70 8.25 10.85
C GLY A 298 26.40 7.08 10.14
N GLY A 299 25.94 5.83 10.32
CA GLY A 299 26.52 4.65 9.68
C GLY A 299 27.76 4.10 10.38
N GLN A 300 28.20 4.69 11.50
CA GLN A 300 29.35 4.20 12.25
C GLN A 300 28.98 2.92 13.01
N ARG A 301 29.74 1.85 12.78
CA ARG A 301 29.62 0.61 13.54
C ARG A 301 30.29 0.76 14.90
N ILE A 302 29.54 0.51 15.98
CA ILE A 302 30.01 0.70 17.37
C ILE A 302 30.17 -0.62 18.14
N ARG A 303 29.55 -1.71 17.67
CA ARG A 303 29.73 -3.07 18.20
C ARG A 303 29.43 -4.10 17.12
N THR A 304 30.11 -5.24 17.20
CA THR A 304 29.79 -6.44 16.41
C THR A 304 29.66 -7.63 17.35
N MET A 305 28.62 -8.44 17.14
CA MET A 305 28.36 -9.69 17.84
C MET A 305 28.39 -10.82 16.81
N ALA A 306 29.23 -11.84 17.04
CA ALA A 306 29.20 -13.07 16.26
C ALA A 306 28.24 -14.05 16.94
N LEU A 307 27.17 -14.43 16.25
CA LEU A 307 26.22 -15.43 16.75
C LEU A 307 26.59 -16.85 16.31
N GLY A 308 27.44 -16.97 15.28
CA GLY A 308 27.74 -18.27 14.69
C GLY A 308 26.60 -18.78 13.83
N GLU A 309 26.50 -20.08 13.66
CA GLU A 309 25.43 -20.71 12.89
C GLU A 309 24.16 -20.83 13.73
N ILE A 310 23.05 -20.32 13.19
CA ILE A 310 21.72 -20.46 13.77
C ILE A 310 20.91 -21.42 12.88
N ALA A 311 20.12 -22.27 13.53
CA ALA A 311 19.22 -23.18 12.81
C ALA A 311 18.12 -22.39 12.08
N VAL A 312 17.64 -22.94 10.97
CA VAL A 312 16.43 -22.42 10.31
C VAL A 312 15.27 -22.43 11.30
N GLY A 313 14.57 -21.30 11.42
CA GLY A 313 13.55 -21.08 12.44
C GLY A 313 13.67 -19.71 13.09
N THR A 314 13.09 -19.59 14.29
CA THR A 314 13.06 -18.33 15.04
C THR A 314 13.88 -18.48 16.32
N GLU A 315 14.82 -17.57 16.55
CA GLU A 315 15.62 -17.49 17.77
C GLU A 315 15.51 -16.10 18.39
N ALA A 316 15.39 -16.05 19.72
CA ALA A 316 15.38 -14.81 20.47
C ALA A 316 16.70 -14.65 21.22
N ILE A 317 17.36 -13.50 21.04
CA ILE A 317 18.60 -13.18 21.73
C ILE A 317 18.46 -11.87 22.50
N ARG A 318 19.25 -11.74 23.56
CA ARG A 318 19.33 -10.51 24.36
C ARG A 318 20.52 -9.66 23.90
N ILE A 319 20.28 -8.37 23.72
CA ILE A 319 21.28 -7.38 23.32
C ILE A 319 21.29 -6.26 24.35
N ASP A 320 22.36 -6.22 25.16
CA ASP A 320 22.55 -5.14 26.12
C ASP A 320 22.99 -3.83 25.42
N PRO A 321 22.54 -2.65 25.89
CA PRO A 321 22.87 -1.35 25.32
C PRO A 321 24.30 -0.93 25.67
N VAL A 322 25.28 -1.71 25.23
CA VAL A 322 26.71 -1.41 25.39
C VAL A 322 27.45 -1.43 24.06
N ASP A 323 28.50 -0.61 23.95
CA ASP A 323 29.42 -0.57 22.82
C ASP A 323 30.41 -1.76 22.82
N GLY A 324 31.32 -1.82 21.84
CA GLY A 324 32.33 -2.88 21.75
C GLY A 324 33.35 -2.88 22.91
N GLY A 325 33.46 -1.80 23.67
CA GLY A 325 34.28 -1.69 24.88
C GLY A 325 33.51 -1.98 26.17
N GLY A 326 32.22 -2.33 26.10
CA GLY A 326 31.36 -2.59 27.25
C GLY A 326 30.82 -1.34 27.93
N ARG A 327 30.97 -0.14 27.34
CA ARG A 327 30.42 1.11 27.89
C ARG A 327 28.95 1.22 27.50
N GLN A 328 28.12 1.73 28.42
CA GLN A 328 26.71 1.98 28.16
C GLN A 328 26.53 2.95 26.97
N LEU A 329 25.62 2.59 26.06
CA LEU A 329 25.22 3.44 24.97
C LEU A 329 24.40 4.62 25.52
N PRO A 330 24.65 5.85 25.06
CA PRO A 330 23.78 6.96 25.41
C PRO A 330 22.38 6.76 24.81
N ALA A 331 21.39 7.36 25.47
CA ALA A 331 20.03 7.44 24.96
C ALA A 331 20.02 7.95 23.52
N GLY A 332 19.31 7.28 22.63
CA GLY A 332 19.34 7.60 21.20
C GLY A 332 18.85 6.49 20.29
N THR A 333 18.89 6.76 18.99
CA THR A 333 18.54 5.78 17.94
C THR A 333 19.80 5.09 17.42
N TYR A 334 19.72 3.78 17.26
CA TYR A 334 20.72 2.88 16.70
C TYR A 334 20.05 1.94 15.69
N PHE A 335 20.85 1.23 14.92
CA PHE A 335 20.40 0.22 13.97
C PHE A 335 21.16 -1.09 14.23
N LEU A 336 20.41 -2.19 14.30
CA LEU A 336 20.97 -3.53 14.29
C LEU A 336 20.95 -4.05 12.87
N ARG A 337 22.11 -4.41 12.34
CA ARG A 337 22.23 -5.05 11.03
C ARG A 337 22.71 -6.47 11.22
N ALA A 338 21.85 -7.45 10.97
CA ALA A 338 22.25 -8.85 10.88
C ALA A 338 22.78 -9.16 9.47
N ARG A 339 23.86 -9.93 9.40
CA ARG A 339 24.47 -10.41 8.15
C ARG A 339 24.74 -11.90 8.28
N GLY A 340 24.15 -12.68 7.38
CA GLY A 340 24.51 -14.07 7.15
C GLY A 340 25.61 -14.19 6.09
N SER A 341 26.11 -15.41 5.92
CA SER A 341 26.87 -15.83 4.76
C SER A 341 26.03 -15.71 3.48
N PHE A 342 26.69 -15.64 2.33
CA PHE A 342 26.02 -15.53 1.01
C PHE A 342 25.17 -14.27 0.79
N GLY A 343 25.48 -13.19 1.52
CA GLY A 343 24.87 -11.87 1.30
C GLY A 343 23.49 -11.66 1.93
N ALA A 344 23.00 -12.60 2.74
CA ALA A 344 21.78 -12.39 3.51
C ALA A 344 21.96 -11.24 4.51
N SER A 345 21.03 -10.29 4.56
CA SER A 345 21.08 -9.20 5.53
C SER A 345 19.70 -8.71 5.93
N ALA A 346 19.56 -8.25 7.17
CA ALA A 346 18.35 -7.64 7.70
C ALA A 346 18.72 -6.50 8.64
N VAL A 347 17.85 -5.49 8.75
CA VAL A 347 18.07 -4.29 9.58
C VAL A 347 16.87 -4.04 10.47
N LEU A 348 17.13 -3.68 11.73
CA LEU A 348 16.13 -3.27 12.72
C LEU A 348 16.56 -1.94 13.35
N ARG A 349 15.66 -0.97 13.44
CA ARG A 349 15.87 0.26 14.23
C ARG A 349 15.72 -0.06 15.72
N TRP A 350 16.58 0.50 16.57
CA TRP A 350 16.51 0.38 18.03
C TRP A 350 16.69 1.72 18.73
N VAL A 351 15.84 1.98 19.73
CA VAL A 351 15.89 3.20 20.53
C VAL A 351 16.21 2.83 21.98
N VAL A 352 17.34 3.35 22.46
CA VAL A 352 17.83 3.22 23.84
C VAL A 352 17.36 4.46 24.62
N LEU A 353 16.83 4.26 25.83
CA LEU A 353 16.43 5.33 26.74
C LEU A 353 17.49 5.67 27.78
#